data_AF-A0A818G2X8-F1
#
_entry.id   AF-A0A818G2X8-F1
#
_cell.length_a   1.000
_cell.length_b   1.000
_cell.length_c   1.000
_cell.angle_alpha   90.00
_cell.angle_beta   90.00
_cell.angle_gamma   90.00
#
_symmetry.space_group_name_H-M   'P 1'
#
loop_
_entity.id
_entity.type
_entity.pdbx_description
1 polymer ?
#
loop_
_entity_poly.entity_id
_entity_poly.type
_entity_poly.pdbx_seq_one_letter_code
_entity_poly.pdbx_strand_id
1 'polypeptide(L)'
;ALGYQNKYENEPEFSHNIHKIAALIVLKPDDVVKGFEDLSMDLDDECQAVLDYFEETYIGRLRANHTRRKPLFIIDFCNMFHRTTQSLMRTNNSAEAYHRRINSIFQCSHPILWVFLPKLIDEQNATHTDIVDIKSGQAPKSKKKNERFEKRLLHLISNPHQDILTQLDSIANNITL
;
A
#
# COMPACT_ATOMS: atom_id res chain seq x y z
N ALA A 1 -4.80 -16.04 -11.29
CA ALA A 1 -3.56 -15.63 -10.62
C ALA A 1 -2.42 -15.75 -11.63
N LEU A 2 -1.56 -14.73 -11.78
CA LEU A 2 -0.54 -14.66 -12.82
C LEU A 2 0.68 -15.61 -12.57
N GLY A 3 0.72 -16.32 -11.44
CA GLY A 3 1.76 -17.33 -11.17
C GLY A 3 3.15 -16.77 -10.81
N TYR A 4 3.30 -15.45 -10.66
CA TYR A 4 4.61 -14.80 -10.44
C TYR A 4 5.20 -14.91 -9.04
N GLN A 5 4.59 -15.64 -8.10
CA GLN A 5 5.05 -15.68 -6.71
C GLN A 5 6.50 -16.14 -6.58
N ASN A 6 6.85 -17.27 -7.21
CA ASN A 6 8.21 -17.81 -7.14
C ASN A 6 9.24 -16.84 -7.73
N LYS A 7 8.90 -16.20 -8.86
CA LYS A 7 9.75 -15.21 -9.53
C LYS A 7 9.98 -13.98 -8.65
N TYR A 8 8.90 -13.43 -8.10
CA TYR A 8 8.95 -12.28 -7.20
C TYR A 8 9.79 -12.53 -5.93
N GLU A 9 9.79 -13.76 -5.42
CA GLU A 9 10.57 -14.14 -4.23
C GLU A 9 12.07 -14.39 -4.55
N ASN A 10 12.38 -14.91 -5.73
CA ASN A 10 13.73 -15.39 -6.07
C ASN A 10 14.51 -14.45 -7.00
N GLU A 11 13.85 -13.51 -7.68
CA GLU A 11 14.47 -12.59 -8.62
C GLU A 11 14.33 -11.14 -8.13
N PRO A 12 15.39 -10.56 -7.52
CA PRO A 12 15.34 -9.23 -6.92
C PRO A 12 15.00 -8.13 -7.92
N GLU A 13 15.49 -8.23 -9.16
CA GLU A 13 15.24 -7.24 -10.21
C GLU A 13 13.76 -7.21 -10.62
N PHE A 14 13.16 -8.38 -10.85
CA PHE A 14 11.72 -8.48 -11.09
C PHE A 14 10.92 -7.92 -9.91
N SER A 15 11.27 -8.30 -8.67
CA SER A 15 10.62 -7.79 -7.46
C SER A 15 10.64 -6.27 -7.37
N HIS A 16 11.81 -5.69 -7.65
CA HIS A 16 12.03 -4.24 -7.66
C HIS A 16 11.22 -3.53 -8.76
N ASN A 17 11.14 -4.12 -9.96
CA ASN A 17 10.32 -3.59 -11.04
C ASN A 17 8.81 -3.63 -10.69
N ILE A 18 8.34 -4.68 -9.99
CA ILE A 18 6.98 -4.72 -9.44
C ILE A 18 6.77 -3.61 -8.39
N HIS A 19 7.77 -3.29 -7.56
CA HIS A 19 7.70 -2.18 -6.63
C HIS A 19 7.64 -0.82 -7.33
N LYS A 20 8.34 -0.63 -8.45
CA LYS A 20 8.22 0.60 -9.27
C LYS A 20 6.78 0.77 -9.78
N ILE A 21 6.15 -0.31 -10.27
CA ILE A 21 4.73 -0.26 -10.69
C ILE A 21 3.83 0.10 -9.51
N ALA A 22 4.05 -0.51 -8.33
CA ALA A 22 3.29 -0.19 -7.13
C ALA A 22 3.50 1.27 -6.66
N ALA A 23 4.70 1.84 -6.88
CA ALA A 23 5.03 3.20 -6.52
C ALA A 23 4.26 4.27 -7.32
N LEU A 24 3.73 3.93 -8.51
CA LEU A 24 2.92 4.85 -9.33
C LEU A 24 1.75 5.45 -8.56
N ILE A 25 1.10 4.66 -7.70
CA ILE A 25 -0.06 5.12 -6.92
C ILE A 25 0.29 6.13 -5.83
N VAL A 26 1.58 6.30 -5.53
CA VAL A 26 2.11 7.20 -4.50
C VAL A 26 2.61 8.51 -5.11
N LEU A 27 2.80 8.58 -6.43
CA LEU A 27 3.10 9.83 -7.13
C LEU A 27 1.95 10.83 -6.98
N LYS A 28 2.24 12.11 -7.23
CA LYS A 28 1.19 13.12 -7.36
C LYS A 28 0.18 12.66 -8.42
N PRO A 29 -1.13 12.85 -8.21
CA PRO A 29 -2.17 12.38 -9.15
C PRO A 29 -1.89 12.74 -10.61
N ASP A 30 -1.43 13.98 -10.86
CA ASP A 30 -1.14 14.49 -12.20
C ASP A 30 0.08 13.81 -12.86
N ASP A 31 1.01 13.29 -12.06
CA ASP A 31 2.24 12.64 -12.54
C ASP A 31 2.05 11.13 -12.80
N VAL A 32 0.95 10.52 -12.33
CA VAL A 32 0.73 9.06 -12.40
C VAL A 32 0.70 8.55 -13.84
N VAL A 33 -0.04 9.24 -14.73
CA VAL A 33 -0.19 8.80 -16.13
C VAL A 33 1.14 8.89 -16.86
N LYS A 34 1.83 10.02 -16.71
CA LYS A 34 3.16 10.22 -17.31
C LYS A 34 4.17 9.21 -16.76
N GLY A 35 4.19 9.02 -15.43
CA GLY A 35 5.08 8.04 -14.80
C GLY A 35 4.82 6.62 -15.26
N PHE A 36 3.56 6.25 -15.55
CA PHE A 36 3.26 4.95 -16.14
C PHE A 36 3.75 4.83 -17.58
N GLU A 37 3.57 5.86 -18.41
CA GLU A 37 4.05 5.88 -19.80
C GLU A 37 5.57 5.75 -19.85
N ASP A 38 6.29 6.55 -19.04
CA ASP A 38 7.75 6.50 -18.93
C ASP A 38 8.22 5.12 -18.41
N LEU A 39 7.59 4.60 -17.35
CA LEU A 39 7.95 3.31 -16.75
C LEU A 39 7.67 2.13 -17.70
N SER A 40 6.58 2.18 -18.47
CA SER A 40 6.22 1.11 -19.42
C SER A 40 7.21 1.00 -20.58
N MET A 41 7.95 2.06 -20.87
CA MET A 41 9.03 2.04 -21.86
C MET A 41 10.37 1.55 -21.28
N ASP A 42 10.55 1.67 -19.96
CA ASP A 42 11.78 1.30 -19.23
C ASP A 42 11.80 -0.16 -18.78
N LEU A 43 10.62 -0.74 -18.49
CA LEU A 43 10.52 -2.10 -17.96
C LEU A 43 10.56 -3.18 -19.05
N ASP A 44 11.15 -4.32 -18.68
CA ASP A 44 11.20 -5.51 -19.54
C ASP A 44 9.81 -6.11 -19.80
N ASP A 45 9.68 -6.79 -20.95
CA ASP A 45 8.48 -7.52 -21.38
C ASP A 45 7.93 -8.49 -20.32
N GLU A 46 8.79 -8.95 -19.40
CA GLU A 46 8.41 -9.84 -18.31
C GLU A 46 7.42 -9.20 -17.33
N CYS A 47 7.42 -7.87 -17.21
CA CYS A 47 6.50 -7.09 -16.39
C CYS A 47 5.20 -6.74 -17.14
N GLN A 48 5.10 -7.02 -18.45
CA GLN A 48 4.03 -6.54 -19.31
C GLN A 48 2.64 -6.95 -18.80
N ALA A 49 2.47 -8.18 -18.31
CA ALA A 49 1.19 -8.62 -17.77
C ALA A 49 0.74 -7.83 -16.53
N VAL A 50 1.69 -7.33 -15.73
CA VAL A 50 1.40 -6.50 -14.56
C VAL A 50 1.12 -5.06 -14.98
N LEU A 51 1.86 -4.54 -15.96
CA LEU A 51 1.60 -3.23 -16.57
C LEU A 51 0.22 -3.19 -17.23
N ASP A 52 -0.14 -4.20 -18.02
CA ASP A 52 -1.46 -4.31 -18.66
C ASP A 52 -2.60 -4.32 -17.64
N TYR A 53 -2.40 -5.06 -16.54
CA TYR A 53 -3.34 -5.07 -15.43
C TYR A 53 -3.46 -3.69 -14.77
N PHE A 54 -2.33 -3.03 -14.51
CA PHE A 54 -2.32 -1.70 -13.89
C PHE A 54 -2.98 -0.67 -14.80
N GLU A 55 -2.66 -0.68 -16.10
CA GLU A 55 -3.25 0.23 -17.08
C GLU A 55 -4.76 0.03 -17.14
N GLU A 56 -5.23 -1.21 -17.28
CA GLU A 56 -6.67 -1.48 -17.38
C GLU A 56 -7.43 -1.10 -16.10
N THR A 57 -6.80 -1.30 -14.94
CA THR A 57 -7.44 -1.10 -13.64
C THR A 57 -7.49 0.37 -13.22
N TYR A 58 -6.38 1.11 -13.38
CA TYR A 58 -6.20 2.43 -12.75
C TYR A 58 -6.05 3.60 -13.72
N ILE A 59 -5.59 3.38 -14.95
CA ILE A 59 -5.29 4.45 -15.91
C ILE A 59 -6.31 4.51 -17.05
N GLY A 60 -6.67 3.33 -17.57
CA GLY A 60 -7.44 3.14 -18.79
C GLY A 60 -6.57 3.11 -20.04
N ARG A 61 -6.72 2.06 -20.85
CA ARG A 61 -5.97 1.87 -22.10
C ARG A 61 -6.13 3.04 -23.06
N LEU A 62 -5.02 3.46 -23.68
CA LEU A 62 -5.01 4.47 -24.72
C LEU A 62 -5.69 3.94 -26.00
N ARG A 63 -6.56 4.76 -26.61
CA ARG A 63 -7.21 4.47 -27.89
C ARG A 63 -6.51 5.19 -29.03
N ALA A 64 -6.74 4.72 -30.26
CA ALA A 64 -6.19 5.32 -31.48
C ALA A 64 -6.55 6.82 -31.66
N ASN A 65 -7.63 7.29 -31.06
CA ASN A 65 -8.04 8.70 -31.07
C ASN A 65 -7.40 9.54 -29.94
N HIS A 66 -6.34 9.03 -29.30
CA HIS A 66 -5.61 9.66 -28.19
C HIS A 66 -6.46 9.90 -26.92
N THR A 67 -7.60 9.22 -26.79
CA THR A 67 -8.40 9.22 -25.56
C THR A 67 -8.17 7.95 -24.75
N ARG A 68 -8.18 8.03 -23.42
CA ARG A 68 -8.09 6.84 -22.56
C ARG A 68 -9.47 6.26 -22.29
N ARG A 69 -9.54 4.92 -22.19
CA ARG A 69 -10.74 4.24 -21.67
C ARG A 69 -10.99 4.68 -20.23
N LYS A 70 -12.23 4.58 -19.77
CA LYS A 70 -12.53 4.77 -18.34
C LYS A 70 -11.89 3.61 -17.55
N PRO A 71 -11.03 3.86 -16.55
CA PRO A 71 -10.48 2.81 -15.70
C PRO A 71 -11.55 2.21 -14.78
N LEU A 72 -11.27 1.04 -14.21
CA LEU A 72 -12.13 0.44 -13.19
C LEU A 72 -12.17 1.31 -11.93
N PHE A 73 -11.02 1.85 -11.54
CA PHE A 73 -10.89 2.78 -10.43
C PHE A 73 -10.12 4.02 -10.86
N ILE A 74 -10.73 5.19 -10.64
CA ILE A 74 -10.11 6.47 -10.99
C ILE A 74 -8.95 6.80 -10.03
N ILE A 75 -7.93 7.47 -10.56
CA ILE A 75 -6.72 7.86 -9.82
C ILE A 75 -7.08 8.60 -8.53
N ASP A 76 -8.00 9.57 -8.57
CA ASP A 76 -8.43 10.35 -7.40
C ASP A 76 -8.89 9.48 -6.21
N PHE A 77 -9.48 8.32 -6.50
CA PHE A 77 -9.96 7.41 -5.47
C PHE A 77 -8.86 6.47 -4.96
N CYS A 78 -8.04 5.96 -5.86
CA CYS A 78 -7.05 4.93 -5.55
C CYS A 78 -5.68 5.49 -5.14
N ASN A 79 -5.37 6.75 -5.48
CA ASN A 79 -4.09 7.37 -5.21
C ASN A 79 -3.80 7.51 -3.71
N MET A 80 -2.54 7.29 -3.34
CA MET A 80 -2.06 7.26 -1.96
C MET A 80 -1.22 8.47 -1.57
N PHE A 81 -0.96 9.41 -2.50
CA PHE A 81 -0.16 10.61 -2.26
C PHE A 81 -0.70 11.41 -1.08
N HIS A 82 -1.97 11.85 -1.14
CA HIS A 82 -2.58 12.66 -0.09
C HIS A 82 -2.63 11.92 1.25
N ARG A 83 -3.00 10.64 1.24
CA ARG A 83 -2.99 9.79 2.44
C ARG A 83 -1.60 9.74 3.07
N THR A 84 -0.56 9.59 2.26
CA THR A 84 0.82 9.55 2.76
C THR A 84 1.25 10.89 3.34
N THR A 85 0.99 12.00 2.63
CA THR A 85 1.35 13.35 3.12
C THR A 85 0.63 13.73 4.40
N GLN A 86 -0.60 13.24 4.59
CA GLN A 86 -1.41 13.48 5.79
C GLN A 86 -1.18 12.42 6.90
N SER A 87 -0.23 11.49 6.70
CA SER A 87 0.02 10.37 7.63
C SER A 87 -1.25 9.55 7.94
N LEU A 88 -2.13 9.41 6.95
CA LEU A 88 -3.33 8.58 7.01
C LEU A 88 -3.03 7.14 6.61
N MET A 89 -3.93 6.25 7.02
CA MET A 89 -3.88 4.84 6.70
C MET A 89 -4.03 4.63 5.19
N ARG A 90 -3.07 3.90 4.59
CA ARG A 90 -3.03 3.61 3.15
C ARG A 90 -3.74 2.30 2.79
N THR A 91 -3.61 1.30 3.65
CA THR A 91 -4.22 -0.02 3.48
C THR A 91 -5.10 -0.38 4.67
N ASN A 92 -5.79 -1.50 4.56
CA ASN A 92 -6.54 -2.15 5.62
C ASN A 92 -5.66 -2.85 6.67
N ASN A 93 -4.33 -2.67 6.65
CA ASN A 93 -3.39 -3.41 7.52
C ASN A 93 -3.78 -3.38 9.00
N SER A 94 -4.30 -2.26 9.50
CA SER A 94 -4.74 -2.17 10.90
C SER A 94 -6.02 -2.95 11.17
N ALA A 95 -6.96 -2.98 10.22
CA ALA A 95 -8.15 -3.82 10.32
C ALA A 95 -7.76 -5.30 10.28
N GLU A 96 -6.85 -5.69 9.38
CA GLU A 96 -6.31 -7.05 9.34
C GLU A 96 -5.55 -7.43 10.60
N ALA A 97 -4.72 -6.53 11.13
CA ALA A 97 -4.00 -6.75 12.38
C ALA A 97 -4.96 -6.94 13.55
N TYR A 98 -6.03 -6.14 13.61
CA TYR A 98 -7.09 -6.30 14.60
C TYR A 98 -7.81 -7.64 14.43
N HIS A 99 -8.19 -8.03 13.21
CA HIS A 99 -8.79 -9.34 12.94
C HIS A 99 -7.87 -10.49 13.35
N ARG A 100 -6.56 -10.39 13.08
CA ARG A 100 -5.55 -11.39 13.53
C ARG A 100 -5.47 -11.46 15.05
N ARG A 101 -5.49 -10.32 15.74
CA ARG A 101 -5.53 -10.25 17.21
C ARG A 101 -6.78 -10.94 17.76
N ILE A 102 -7.95 -10.62 17.22
CA ILE A 102 -9.23 -11.24 17.61
C ILE A 102 -9.19 -12.76 17.40
N ASN A 103 -8.73 -13.23 16.25
CA ASN A 103 -8.58 -14.65 15.97
C ASN A 103 -7.61 -15.33 16.96
N SER A 104 -6.52 -14.66 17.31
CA SER A 104 -5.55 -15.14 18.30
C SER A 104 -6.09 -15.20 19.72
N ILE A 105 -7.06 -14.34 20.08
CA ILE A 105 -7.71 -14.33 21.39
C ILE A 105 -8.70 -15.50 21.49
N PHE A 106 -9.53 -15.70 20.46
CA PHE A 106 -10.56 -16.75 20.49
C PHE A 106 -9.99 -18.15 20.26
N GLN A 107 -9.03 -18.29 19.34
CA GLN A 107 -8.39 -19.58 18.95
C GLN A 107 -9.37 -20.67 18.52
N CYS A 108 -10.60 -20.31 18.16
CA CYS A 108 -11.62 -21.22 17.66
C CYS A 108 -12.61 -20.46 16.76
N SER A 109 -13.26 -21.19 15.86
CA SER A 109 -14.23 -20.60 14.91
C SER A 109 -15.59 -20.30 15.54
N HIS A 110 -15.98 -21.07 16.57
CA HIS A 110 -17.31 -21.00 17.18
C HIS A 110 -17.22 -21.09 18.71
N PRO A 111 -16.77 -20.01 19.39
CA PRO A 111 -16.75 -19.97 20.84
C PRO A 111 -18.17 -19.97 21.42
N ILE A 112 -18.40 -20.77 22.46
CA ILE A 112 -19.65 -20.68 23.24
C ILE A 112 -19.71 -19.34 24.00
N LEU A 113 -20.92 -18.86 24.28
CA LEU A 113 -21.15 -17.53 24.85
C LEU A 113 -20.34 -17.27 26.14
N TRP A 114 -20.21 -18.29 27.00
CA TRP A 114 -19.46 -18.21 28.26
C TRP A 114 -17.96 -17.99 28.09
N VAL A 115 -17.38 -18.39 26.96
CA VAL A 115 -15.98 -18.14 26.61
C VAL A 115 -15.86 -16.86 25.78
N PHE A 116 -16.85 -16.60 24.94
CA PHE A 116 -16.88 -15.46 24.05
C PHE A 116 -16.94 -14.12 24.80
N LEU A 117 -17.90 -14.00 25.73
CA LEU A 117 -18.20 -12.74 26.39
C LEU A 117 -17.04 -12.22 27.27
N PRO A 118 -16.40 -13.04 28.13
CA PRO A 118 -15.27 -12.56 28.93
C PRO A 118 -14.09 -12.09 28.08
N LYS A 119 -13.73 -12.86 27.03
CA LYS A 119 -12.65 -12.49 26.10
C LYS A 119 -12.93 -11.18 25.38
N LEU A 120 -14.19 -10.92 25.02
CA LEU A 120 -14.59 -9.68 24.37
C LEU A 120 -14.53 -8.48 25.33
N ILE A 121 -14.91 -8.68 26.60
CA ILE A 121 -14.76 -7.68 27.66
C ILE A 121 -13.28 -7.35 27.88
N ASP A 122 -12.41 -8.36 27.95
CA ASP A 122 -10.96 -8.16 28.12
C ASP A 122 -10.35 -7.36 26.95
N GLU A 123 -10.74 -7.67 25.71
CA GLU A 123 -10.29 -6.94 24.53
C GLU A 123 -10.80 -5.49 24.51
N GLN A 124 -12.05 -5.26 24.92
CA GLN A 124 -12.62 -3.93 25.07
C GLN A 124 -11.86 -3.12 26.13
N ASN A 125 -11.52 -3.73 27.26
CA ASN A 125 -10.74 -3.07 28.34
C ASN A 125 -9.33 -2.71 27.88
N ALA A 126 -8.66 -3.62 27.16
CA ALA A 126 -7.35 -3.35 26.58
C ALA A 126 -7.40 -2.19 25.58
N THR A 127 -8.39 -2.19 24.68
CA THR A 127 -8.59 -1.12 23.69
C THR A 127 -8.93 0.21 24.36
N HIS A 128 -9.78 0.19 25.38
CA HIS A 128 -10.09 1.40 26.16
C HIS A 128 -8.83 1.99 26.79
N THR A 129 -7.94 1.15 27.33
CA THR A 129 -6.68 1.59 27.91
C THR A 129 -5.82 2.30 26.86
N ASP A 130 -5.64 1.70 25.68
CA ASP A 130 -4.92 2.34 24.57
C ASP A 130 -5.55 3.68 24.16
N ILE A 131 -6.89 3.80 24.13
CA ILE A 131 -7.60 5.05 23.84
C ILE A 131 -7.33 6.11 24.92
N VAL A 132 -7.32 5.74 26.20
CA VAL A 132 -7.05 6.65 27.32
C VAL A 132 -5.62 7.15 27.26
N ASP A 133 -4.66 6.27 26.99
CA ASP A 133 -3.26 6.64 26.80
C ASP A 133 -3.10 7.67 25.68
N ILE A 134 -3.73 7.43 24.51
CA ILE A 134 -3.74 8.35 23.37
C ILE A 134 -4.39 9.69 23.74
N LYS A 135 -5.55 9.67 24.40
CA LYS A 135 -6.24 10.90 24.87
C LYS A 135 -5.42 11.67 25.90
N SER A 136 -4.57 10.98 26.65
CA SER A 136 -3.64 11.56 27.62
C SER A 136 -2.36 12.10 26.95
N GLY A 137 -2.25 12.02 25.62
CA GLY A 137 -1.12 12.54 24.85
C GLY A 137 0.02 11.54 24.65
N GLN A 138 -0.13 10.27 25.04
CA GLN A 138 0.86 9.26 24.71
C GLN A 138 0.78 8.87 23.23
N ALA A 139 1.93 8.67 22.60
CA ALA A 139 1.98 8.22 21.22
C ALA A 139 1.51 6.76 21.11
N PRO A 140 0.75 6.40 20.05
CA PRO A 140 0.35 5.02 19.82
C PRO A 140 1.58 4.12 19.61
N LYS A 141 1.51 2.90 20.13
CA LYS A 141 2.59 1.91 20.01
C LYS A 141 2.76 1.51 18.54
N SER A 142 3.89 1.85 17.93
CA SER A 142 4.26 1.42 16.59
C SER A 142 5.63 0.76 16.57
N LYS A 143 5.85 -0.14 15.60
CA LYS A 143 7.18 -0.73 15.41
C LYS A 143 8.10 0.33 14.80
N LYS A 144 9.29 0.52 15.38
CA LYS A 144 10.31 1.46 14.88
C LYS A 144 10.61 1.28 13.37
N LYS A 145 10.55 0.05 12.84
CA LYS A 145 10.71 -0.23 11.40
C LYS A 145 9.66 0.52 10.57
N ASN A 146 8.38 0.48 10.97
CA ASN A 146 7.28 1.12 10.27
C ASN A 146 7.39 2.64 10.34
N GLU A 147 7.71 3.18 11.52
CA GLU A 147 7.93 4.63 11.68
C GLU A 147 9.06 5.15 10.77
N ARG A 148 10.17 4.41 10.68
CA ARG A 148 11.29 4.76 9.79
C ARG A 148 10.87 4.69 8.32
N PHE A 149 10.08 3.69 7.94
CA PHE A 149 9.54 3.57 6.59
C PHE A 149 8.64 4.76 6.23
N GLU A 150 7.65 5.09 7.09
CA GLU A 150 6.75 6.23 6.87
C GLU A 150 7.53 7.54 6.75
N LYS A 151 8.53 7.77 7.62
CA LYS A 151 9.38 8.98 7.55
C LYS A 151 10.17 9.07 6.24
N ARG A 152 10.77 7.96 5.79
CA ARG A 152 11.50 7.92 4.51
C ARG A 152 10.56 8.17 3.33
N LEU A 153 9.38 7.56 3.35
CA LEU A 153 8.41 7.70 2.27
C LEU A 153 7.87 9.14 2.20
N LEU A 154 7.51 9.72 3.34
CA LEU A 154 7.08 11.11 3.42
C LEU A 154 8.17 12.08 2.93
N HIS A 155 9.43 11.81 3.25
CA HIS A 155 10.56 12.61 2.77
C HIS A 155 10.70 12.60 1.24
N LEU A 156 10.61 11.41 0.63
CA LEU A 156 10.68 11.23 -0.83
C LEU A 156 9.51 11.91 -1.56
N ILE A 157 8.31 11.87 -0.97
CA ILE A 157 7.12 12.51 -1.55
C ILE A 157 7.19 14.03 -1.42
N SER A 158 7.70 14.52 -0.29
CA SER A 158 7.83 15.96 -0.04
C SER A 158 8.95 16.61 -0.85
N ASN A 159 9.99 15.85 -1.19
CA ASN A 159 11.15 16.30 -1.96
C ASN A 159 11.34 15.38 -3.17
N PRO A 160 10.47 15.49 -4.19
CA PRO A 160 10.55 14.61 -5.35
C PRO A 160 11.79 14.91 -6.19
N HIS A 161 12.37 13.86 -6.77
CA HIS A 161 13.38 13.97 -7.81
C HIS A 161 12.80 14.66 -9.06
N GLN A 162 13.66 15.32 -9.84
CA GLN A 162 13.25 15.98 -11.08
C GLN A 162 12.80 14.96 -12.13
N ASP A 163 13.47 13.81 -12.18
CA ASP A 163 13.14 12.69 -13.04
C ASP A 163 12.16 11.73 -12.35
N ILE A 164 11.10 11.37 -13.07
CA ILE A 164 10.02 10.53 -12.55
C ILE A 164 10.48 9.08 -12.38
N LEU A 165 11.31 8.57 -13.29
CA LEU A 165 11.83 7.20 -13.18
C LEU A 165 12.74 7.06 -11.96
N THR A 166 13.63 8.02 -11.73
CA THR A 166 14.45 8.10 -10.51
C THR A 166 13.60 8.20 -9.24
N GLN A 167 12.49 8.95 -9.30
CA GLN A 167 11.55 9.02 -8.18
C GLN A 167 10.88 7.66 -7.90
N LEU A 168 10.40 6.97 -8.94
CA LEU A 168 9.79 5.65 -8.82
C LEU A 168 10.78 4.62 -8.28
N ASP A 169 12.03 4.65 -8.76
CA ASP A 169 13.11 3.79 -8.29
C ASP A 169 13.42 4.02 -6.81
N SER A 170 13.48 5.29 -6.38
CA SER A 170 13.73 5.67 -4.99
C SER A 170 12.59 5.26 -4.06
N ILE A 171 11.33 5.38 -4.51
CA ILE A 171 10.16 4.91 -3.76
C ILE A 171 10.16 3.38 -3.69
N ALA A 172 10.43 2.69 -4.80
CA ALA A 172 10.47 1.23 -4.89
C ALA A 172 11.47 0.64 -3.90
N ASN A 173 12.68 1.20 -3.82
CA ASN A 173 13.71 0.81 -2.86
C ASN A 173 13.29 0.95 -1.39
N ASN A 174 12.27 1.79 -1.11
CA ASN A 174 11.74 1.97 0.23
C ASN A 174 10.62 0.97 0.56
N ILE A 175 9.97 0.37 -0.44
CA ILE A 175 8.92 -0.65 -0.28
C ILE A 175 9.58 -1.96 0.13
N THR A 176 9.69 -2.21 1.43
CA THR A 176 9.96 -3.56 1.94
C THR A 176 8.62 -4.21 2.28
N LEU A 177 8.09 -5.04 1.39
CA LEU A 177 6.97 -5.93 1.69
C LEU A 177 7.39 -7.04 2.66
#